data_AF-A0A550H832-F1
#
_entry.id   AF-A0A550H832-F1
#
_cell.length_a   1.000
_cell.length_b   1.000
_cell.length_c   1.000
_cell.angle_alpha   90.00
_cell.angle_beta   90.00
_cell.angle_gamma   90.00
#
_symmetry.space_group_name_H-M   'P 1'
#
loop_
_entity.id
_entity.type
_entity.pdbx_description
1 polymer ?
#
loop_
_entity_poly.entity_id
_entity_poly.type
_entity_poly.pdbx_seq_one_letter_code
_entity_poly.pdbx_strand_id
1 'polypeptide(L)'
;MSIQKANEVLSEIVDRLNEGADEELGDELKVFIDNDGQLYRSQAIPIYKNLVNKHAAGKYQSDLAVKLFMYLVDAGAKKYAKEEGSKNQKWNDIFSKATRLYVAKELEKEFKAEMKLGNYDNLLMKKYQK
;
A
#
# COMPACT_ATOMS: atom_id res chain seq x y z
N MET A 1 21.69 35.27 -6.69
CA MET A 1 20.75 34.44 -5.92
C MET A 1 21.36 34.27 -4.52
N SER A 2 20.78 34.89 -3.49
CA SER A 2 21.38 34.90 -2.14
C SER A 2 21.37 33.50 -1.54
N ILE A 3 22.42 33.13 -0.79
CA ILE A 3 22.53 31.87 -0.04
C ILE A 3 21.28 31.62 0.83
N GLN A 4 20.67 32.70 1.33
CA GLN A 4 19.41 32.66 2.08
C GLN A 4 18.27 31.97 1.30
N LYS A 5 18.11 32.32 0.03
CA LYS A 5 17.02 31.83 -0.83
C LYS A 5 17.24 30.37 -1.25
N ALA A 6 18.50 29.93 -1.34
CA ALA A 6 18.82 28.53 -1.59
C ALA A 6 18.53 27.65 -0.37
N ASN A 7 18.79 28.17 0.85
CA ASN A 7 18.51 27.46 2.09
C ASN A 7 17.00 27.33 2.37
N GLU A 8 16.20 28.36 2.07
CA GLU A 8 14.73 28.25 2.15
C GLU A 8 14.19 27.16 1.22
N VAL A 9 14.63 27.15 -0.04
CA VAL A 9 14.21 26.13 -1.02
C VAL A 9 14.64 24.73 -0.58
N LEU A 10 15.84 24.59 -0.02
CA LEU A 10 16.31 23.31 0.52
C LEU A 10 15.50 22.86 1.73
N SER A 11 15.15 23.77 2.65
CA SER A 11 14.27 23.46 3.79
C SER A 11 12.91 23.00 3.31
N GLU A 12 12.27 23.73 2.40
CA GLU A 12 10.97 23.33 1.84
C GLU A 12 11.02 21.97 1.14
N ILE A 13 12.12 21.66 0.43
CA ILE A 13 12.29 20.35 -0.20
C ILE A 13 12.47 19.26 0.86
N VAL A 14 13.27 19.51 1.89
CA VAL A 14 13.47 18.57 3.01
C VAL A 14 12.17 18.36 3.77
N ASP A 15 11.40 19.40 4.03
CA ASP A 15 10.11 19.33 4.71
C ASP A 15 9.08 18.58 3.85
N ARG A 16 9.03 18.81 2.54
CA ARG A 16 8.20 17.99 1.61
C ARG A 16 8.65 16.53 1.52
N LEU A 17 9.93 16.24 1.74
CA LEU A 17 10.46 14.88 1.82
C LEU A 17 10.23 14.24 3.20
N ASN A 18 10.09 15.07 4.24
CA ASN A 18 9.89 14.69 5.65
C ASN A 18 8.45 14.86 6.14
N GLU A 19 7.50 15.23 5.27
CA GLU A 19 6.08 15.07 5.57
C GLU A 19 5.87 13.59 5.89
N GLY A 20 5.78 13.31 7.19
CA GLY A 20 5.53 11.98 7.72
C GLY A 20 4.29 11.41 7.06
N ALA A 21 4.16 10.09 7.10
CA ALA A 21 2.88 9.50 6.76
C ALA A 21 1.81 10.15 7.65
N ASP A 22 0.76 10.68 7.03
CA ASP A 22 -0.49 10.93 7.74
C ASP A 22 -1.10 9.56 8.03
N GLU A 23 -0.84 9.03 9.22
CA GLU A 23 -1.24 7.67 9.62
C GLU A 23 -2.77 7.57 9.78
N GLU A 24 -3.43 8.60 10.28
CA GLU A 24 -4.89 8.65 10.44
C GLU A 24 -5.58 8.55 9.08
N LEU A 25 -5.15 9.37 8.12
CA LEU A 25 -5.65 9.30 6.74
C LEU A 25 -5.25 8.00 6.04
N GLY A 26 -4.10 7.43 6.39
CA GLY A 26 -3.66 6.12 5.92
C GLY A 26 -4.58 4.99 6.41
N ASP A 27 -4.93 4.99 7.69
CA ASP A 27 -5.82 4.00 8.29
C ASP A 27 -7.22 4.08 7.67
N GLU A 28 -7.72 5.29 7.39
CA GLU A 28 -8.97 5.48 6.64
C GLU A 28 -8.90 4.84 5.25
N LEU A 29 -7.82 5.11 4.49
CA LEU A 29 -7.62 4.50 3.18
C LEU A 29 -7.56 2.96 3.25
N LYS A 30 -6.91 2.42 4.28
CA LYS A 30 -6.84 0.97 4.50
C LYS A 30 -8.23 0.38 4.73
N VAL A 31 -9.02 0.99 5.61
CA VAL A 31 -10.41 0.58 5.89
C VAL A 31 -11.25 0.64 4.62
N PHE A 32 -11.09 1.67 3.79
CA PHE A 32 -11.76 1.76 2.49
C PHE A 32 -11.37 0.59 1.57
N ILE A 33 -10.07 0.29 1.44
CA ILE A 33 -9.57 -0.82 0.62
C ILE A 33 -10.09 -2.18 1.11
N ASP A 34 -10.07 -2.42 2.42
CA ASP A 34 -10.47 -3.70 3.02
C ASP A 34 -11.98 -3.96 2.83
N ASN A 35 -12.79 -2.89 2.79
CA ASN A 35 -14.23 -2.97 2.55
C ASN A 35 -14.60 -3.01 1.06
N ASP A 36 -13.64 -2.78 0.15
CA ASP A 36 -13.91 -2.74 -1.27
C ASP A 36 -13.82 -4.13 -1.93
N GLY A 37 -14.98 -4.76 -2.09
CA GLY A 37 -15.06 -6.09 -2.70
C GLY A 37 -14.51 -6.17 -4.14
N GLN A 38 -14.49 -5.07 -4.90
CA GLN A 38 -13.94 -5.06 -6.25
C GLN A 38 -12.41 -5.05 -6.23
N LEU A 39 -11.80 -4.20 -5.39
CA LEU A 39 -10.34 -4.17 -5.18
C LEU A 39 -9.86 -5.51 -4.62
N TYR A 40 -10.60 -6.08 -3.68
CA TYR A 40 -10.30 -7.41 -3.12
C TYR A 40 -10.21 -8.47 -4.22
N ARG A 41 -11.25 -8.61 -5.05
CA ARG A 41 -11.29 -9.62 -6.11
C ARG A 41 -10.29 -9.37 -7.24
N SER A 42 -10.13 -8.11 -7.65
CA SER A 42 -9.35 -7.76 -8.85
C SER A 42 -7.85 -7.61 -8.58
N GLN A 43 -7.45 -7.29 -7.35
CA GLN A 43 -6.05 -7.02 -7.01
C GLN A 43 -5.55 -7.78 -5.79
N ALA A 44 -6.27 -7.75 -4.66
CA ALA A 44 -5.79 -8.37 -3.43
C ALA A 44 -5.61 -9.89 -3.58
N ILE A 45 -6.60 -10.61 -4.12
CA ILE A 45 -6.52 -12.06 -4.33
C ILE A 45 -5.32 -12.47 -5.23
N PRO A 46 -5.10 -11.85 -6.41
CA PRO A 46 -3.90 -12.11 -7.21
C PRO A 46 -2.58 -11.84 -6.46
N ILE A 47 -2.50 -10.76 -5.69
CA ILE A 47 -1.31 -10.43 -4.87
C ILE A 47 -1.08 -11.50 -3.81
N TYR A 48 -2.12 -11.86 -3.03
CA TYR A 48 -2.06 -12.90 -2.01
C TYR A 48 -1.60 -14.24 -2.58
N LYS A 49 -2.21 -14.65 -3.70
CA LYS A 49 -1.83 -15.86 -4.42
C LYS A 49 -0.37 -15.84 -4.86
N ASN A 50 0.14 -14.72 -5.36
CA ASN A 50 1.56 -14.60 -5.71
C ASN A 50 2.46 -14.79 -4.49
N LEU A 51 2.17 -14.05 -3.42
CA LEU A 51 3.00 -13.97 -2.22
C LEU A 51 3.03 -15.29 -1.44
N VAL A 52 1.88 -15.96 -1.27
CA VAL A 52 1.81 -17.24 -0.56
C VAL A 52 2.60 -18.34 -1.30
N ASN A 53 2.55 -18.33 -2.63
CA ASN A 53 3.33 -19.28 -3.44
C ASN A 53 4.83 -18.96 -3.45
N LYS A 54 5.21 -17.67 -3.37
CA LYS A 54 6.61 -17.29 -3.14
C LYS A 54 7.09 -17.73 -1.76
N HIS A 55 6.26 -17.60 -0.74
CA HIS A 55 6.58 -18.07 0.61
C HIS A 55 6.79 -19.59 0.65
N ALA A 56 5.86 -20.37 0.09
CA ALA A 56 5.98 -21.81 -0.01
C ALA A 56 7.23 -22.26 -0.79
N ALA A 57 7.67 -21.47 -1.77
CA ALA A 57 8.88 -21.70 -2.55
C ALA A 57 10.18 -21.19 -1.89
N GLY A 58 10.13 -20.59 -0.69
CA GLY A 58 11.30 -19.97 -0.04
C GLY A 58 11.82 -18.69 -0.71
N LYS A 59 10.99 -18.05 -1.55
CA LYS A 59 11.33 -16.88 -2.38
C LYS A 59 10.59 -15.59 -1.96
N TYR A 60 9.96 -15.60 -0.79
CA TYR A 60 9.26 -14.43 -0.27
C TYR A 60 10.25 -13.35 0.14
N GLN A 61 9.99 -12.11 -0.29
CA GLN A 61 10.80 -10.93 0.03
C GLN A 61 9.84 -9.81 0.44
N SER A 62 10.01 -9.33 1.68
CA SER A 62 9.08 -8.38 2.33
C SER A 62 9.04 -7.03 1.62
N ASP A 63 10.19 -6.52 1.18
CA ASP A 63 10.30 -5.29 0.40
C ASP A 63 9.58 -5.37 -0.95
N LEU A 64 9.64 -6.53 -1.63
CA LEU A 64 8.88 -6.76 -2.86
C LEU A 64 7.38 -6.92 -2.60
N ALA A 65 6.99 -7.47 -1.45
CA ALA A 65 5.58 -7.57 -1.06
C ALA A 65 4.98 -6.18 -0.82
N VAL A 66 5.68 -5.29 -0.11
CA VAL A 66 5.26 -3.88 0.06
C VAL A 66 5.10 -3.20 -1.30
N LYS A 67 6.02 -3.40 -2.25
CA LYS A 67 5.88 -2.86 -3.61
C LYS A 67 4.66 -3.40 -4.35
N LEU A 68 4.29 -4.66 -4.13
CA LEU A 68 3.07 -5.22 -4.72
C LEU A 68 1.82 -4.59 -4.09
N PHE A 69 1.80 -4.43 -2.76
CA PHE A 69 0.69 -3.77 -2.07
C PHE A 69 0.54 -2.30 -2.44
N MET A 70 1.62 -1.59 -2.80
CA MET A 70 1.52 -0.23 -3.35
C MET A 70 0.61 -0.13 -4.58
N TYR A 71 0.53 -1.15 -5.43
CA TYR A 71 -0.40 -1.13 -6.57
C TYR A 71 -1.87 -1.19 -6.12
N LEU A 72 -2.17 -2.00 -5.10
CA LEU A 72 -3.48 -2.07 -4.48
C LEU A 72 -3.84 -0.74 -3.82
N VAL A 73 -2.90 -0.18 -3.06
CA VAL A 73 -3.10 1.11 -2.36
C VAL A 73 -3.29 2.25 -3.36
N ASP A 74 -2.53 2.30 -4.45
CA ASP A 74 -2.70 3.32 -5.49
C ASP A 74 -4.06 3.21 -6.19
N ALA A 75 -4.56 1.99 -6.38
CA ALA A 75 -5.90 1.76 -6.92
C ALA A 75 -6.99 2.17 -5.92
N GLY A 76 -6.80 1.85 -4.63
CA GLY A 76 -7.66 2.29 -3.53
C GLY A 76 -7.74 3.81 -3.45
N ALA A 77 -6.59 4.50 -3.42
CA ALA A 77 -6.51 5.95 -3.34
C ALA A 77 -7.22 6.62 -4.53
N LYS A 78 -7.03 6.10 -5.75
CA LYS A 78 -7.73 6.58 -6.95
C LYS A 78 -9.24 6.39 -6.85
N LYS A 79 -9.69 5.27 -6.30
CA LYS A 79 -11.11 4.97 -6.14
C LYS A 79 -11.73 5.84 -5.06
N TYR A 80 -11.10 5.95 -3.90
CA TYR A 80 -11.49 6.85 -2.81
C TYR A 80 -11.64 8.29 -3.32
N ALA A 81 -10.64 8.84 -4.02
CA ALA A 81 -10.70 10.21 -4.54
C ALA A 81 -11.85 10.45 -5.53
N LYS A 82 -12.31 9.39 -6.21
CA LYS A 82 -13.43 9.45 -7.14
C LYS A 82 -14.79 9.39 -6.42
N GLU A 83 -14.87 8.65 -5.31
CA GLU A 83 -16.12 8.36 -4.59
C GLU A 83 -16.37 9.35 -3.45
N GLU A 84 -15.33 9.68 -2.68
CA GLU A 84 -15.39 10.53 -1.48
C GLU A 84 -14.71 11.90 -1.67
N GLY A 85 -13.85 12.03 -2.68
CA GLY A 85 -13.08 13.25 -2.93
C GLY A 85 -13.91 14.40 -3.51
N SER A 86 -13.41 15.63 -3.33
CA SER A 86 -13.99 16.81 -3.96
C SER A 86 -13.76 16.82 -5.48
N LYS A 87 -14.63 17.52 -6.23
CA LYS A 87 -14.48 17.69 -7.68
C LYS A 87 -13.10 18.27 -8.02
N ASN A 88 -12.34 17.56 -8.85
CA ASN A 88 -10.95 17.85 -9.27
C ASN A 88 -9.84 17.58 -8.23
N GLN A 89 -10.17 17.03 -7.06
CA GLN A 89 -9.15 16.63 -6.08
C GLN A 89 -8.39 15.40 -6.59
N LYS A 90 -7.06 15.47 -6.64
CA LYS A 90 -6.26 14.32 -7.10
C LYS A 90 -5.98 13.39 -5.93
N TRP A 91 -6.09 12.10 -6.19
CA TRP A 91 -5.81 11.04 -5.23
C TRP A 91 -4.42 11.14 -4.57
N ASN A 92 -3.41 11.61 -5.29
CA ASN A 92 -2.04 11.76 -4.78
C ASN A 92 -1.82 13.06 -3.99
N ASP A 93 -2.79 13.97 -4.02
CA ASP A 93 -2.81 15.19 -3.20
C ASP A 93 -3.56 14.90 -1.89
N ILE A 94 -4.55 14.00 -1.90
CA ILE A 94 -5.19 13.45 -0.69
C ILE A 94 -4.20 12.53 0.03
N PHE A 95 -3.69 11.52 -0.68
CA PHE A 95 -2.83 10.50 -0.09
C PHE A 95 -1.39 10.67 -0.60
N SER A 96 -0.56 11.29 0.23
CA SER A 96 0.86 11.45 -0.04
C SER A 96 1.53 10.09 -0.30
N LYS A 97 2.68 10.09 -0.96
CA LYS A 97 3.43 8.85 -1.18
C LYS A 97 3.83 8.19 0.15
N ALA A 98 4.14 8.98 1.17
CA ALA A 98 4.49 8.48 2.49
C ALA A 98 3.29 7.77 3.15
N THR A 99 2.11 8.40 3.12
CA THR A 99 0.85 7.80 3.61
C THR A 99 0.52 6.50 2.90
N ARG A 100 0.59 6.46 1.56
CA ARG A 100 0.34 5.22 0.80
C ARG A 100 1.35 4.12 1.13
N LEU A 101 2.62 4.48 1.33
CA LEU A 101 3.66 3.54 1.72
C LEU A 101 3.42 2.99 3.13
N TYR A 102 2.93 3.80 4.05
CA TYR A 102 2.50 3.37 5.38
C TYR A 102 1.41 2.29 5.26
N VAL A 103 0.35 2.55 4.49
CA VAL A 103 -0.73 1.56 4.28
C VAL A 103 -0.21 0.27 3.64
N ALA A 104 0.67 0.36 2.64
CA ALA A 104 1.22 -0.82 1.99
C ALA A 104 2.08 -1.69 2.94
N LYS A 105 2.74 -1.07 3.93
CA LYS A 105 3.48 -1.79 4.97
C LYS A 105 2.55 -2.48 5.96
N GLU A 106 1.47 -1.82 6.38
CA GLU A 106 0.48 -2.44 7.27
C GLU A 106 -0.22 -3.63 6.58
N LEU A 107 -0.60 -3.49 5.31
CA LEU A 107 -1.13 -4.61 4.51
C LEU A 107 -0.14 -5.78 4.37
N GLU A 108 1.15 -5.52 4.17
CA GLU A 108 2.17 -6.58 4.13
C GLU A 108 2.30 -7.32 5.46
N LYS A 109 2.32 -6.56 6.56
CA LYS A 109 2.44 -7.08 7.92
C LYS A 109 1.25 -7.96 8.28
N GLU A 110 0.03 -7.50 8.01
CA GLU A 110 -1.20 -8.28 8.20
C GLU A 110 -1.20 -9.54 7.32
N PHE A 111 -0.98 -9.38 6.01
CA PHE A 111 -0.90 -10.51 5.08
C PHE A 111 0.11 -11.56 5.55
N LYS A 112 1.29 -11.13 6.01
CA LYS A 112 2.34 -12.03 6.47
C LYS A 112 1.97 -12.76 7.76
N ALA A 113 1.24 -12.12 8.67
CA ALA A 113 0.70 -12.78 9.85
C ALA A 113 -0.32 -13.85 9.46
N GLU A 114 -1.32 -13.49 8.66
CA GLU A 114 -2.39 -14.38 8.18
C GLU A 114 -1.84 -15.55 7.34
N MET A 115 -0.86 -15.28 6.49
CA MET A 115 -0.17 -16.30 5.70
C MET A 115 0.54 -17.34 6.58
N LYS A 116 1.15 -16.92 7.69
CA LYS A 116 1.81 -17.84 8.64
C LYS A 116 0.81 -18.68 9.42
N LEU A 117 -0.42 -18.20 9.59
CA LEU A 117 -1.53 -18.93 10.20
C LEU A 117 -2.20 -19.92 9.22
N GLY A 118 -1.83 -19.90 7.93
CA GLY A 118 -2.39 -20.79 6.91
C GLY A 118 -3.70 -20.29 6.30
N ASN A 119 -4.11 -19.04 6.58
CA ASN A 119 -5.39 -18.49 6.12
C ASN A 119 -5.48 -18.31 4.59
N TYR A 120 -4.36 -18.48 3.88
CA TYR A 120 -4.28 -18.42 2.42
C TYR A 120 -3.86 -19.76 1.78
N ASP A 121 -3.90 -20.87 2.51
CA ASP A 121 -3.48 -22.19 1.98
C ASP A 121 -4.34 -22.65 0.80
N ASN A 122 -5.60 -22.20 0.75
CA ASN A 122 -6.49 -22.41 -0.41
C ASN A 122 -5.99 -21.74 -1.70
N LEU A 123 -5.07 -20.77 -1.61
CA LEU A 123 -4.44 -20.08 -2.76
C LEU A 123 -3.11 -20.72 -3.18
N LEU A 124 -2.60 -21.70 -2.43
CA LEU A 124 -1.38 -22.43 -2.80
C LEU A 124 -1.57 -23.20 -4.12
N MET A 125 -0.51 -23.28 -4.92
CA MET A 125 -0.43 -24.21 -6.03
C MET A 125 -0.50 -25.64 -5.49
N LYS A 126 -1.15 -26.55 -6.22
CA LYS A 126 -1.36 -27.96 -5.82
C LYS A 126 -0.11 -28.66 -5.29
N LYS A 127 1.07 -28.38 -5.86
CA LYS A 127 2.35 -28.98 -5.43
C LYS A 127 2.85 -28.53 -4.04
N TYR A 128 2.28 -27.47 -3.48
CA TYR A 128 2.60 -26.96 -2.14
C TYR A 128 1.47 -27.21 -1.14
N GLN A 129 0.31 -27.70 -1.60
CA GLN A 129 -0.77 -28.14 -0.73
C GLN A 129 -0.36 -29.47 -0.08
N LYS A 130 -0.56 -29.59 1.23
CA LYS A 130 -0.28 -30.81 2.00
C LYS A 130 -1.50 -31.72 2.04
#